data_AF-A0A534VW54-F1
#
_entry.id   AF-A0A534VW54-F1
#
_cell.length_a   1.000
_cell.length_b   1.000
_cell.length_c   1.000
_cell.angle_alpha   90.00
_cell.angle_beta   90.00
_cell.angle_gamma   90.00
#
_symmetry.space_group_name_H-M   'P 1'
#
loop_
_entity.id
_entity.type
_entity.pdbx_description
1 polymer ?
#
loop_
_entity_poly.entity_id
_entity_poly.type
_entity_poly.pdbx_seq_one_letter_code
_entity_poly.pdbx_strand_id
1 'polypeptide(L)'
;KTELWKTSGHYDAFRDDMFLMTIEEEEYGVKPMNCPGHCYLFATRKHSYRDLPIRYADFSRLHRFEPSGTLAGLVRVRSMAQDDAHIYCAPEQLDGELERFIAMTREVYGAFGFDRVEVTLQTRPEKFLGRVELWEAAEAALRRALERAGHAVTVL
;
A
#
# COMPACT_ATOMS: atom_id res chain seq x y z
N LYS A 1 1.26 -19.11 -9.09
CA LYS A 1 2.38 -19.77 -8.37
C LYS A 1 2.89 -18.84 -7.27
N THR A 2 3.39 -19.38 -6.16
CA THR A 2 3.85 -18.58 -5.02
C THR A 2 5.19 -17.87 -5.23
N GLU A 3 5.88 -18.13 -6.35
CA GLU A 3 7.16 -17.49 -6.70
C GLU A 3 7.13 -15.95 -6.64
N LEU A 4 6.07 -15.30 -7.15
CA LEU A 4 5.93 -13.84 -7.07
C LEU A 4 5.93 -13.35 -5.62
N TRP A 5 5.25 -14.07 -4.73
CA TRP A 5 5.16 -13.72 -3.31
C TRP A 5 6.51 -13.90 -2.62
N LYS A 6 7.25 -14.96 -2.96
CA LYS A 6 8.62 -15.19 -2.45
C LYS A 6 9.57 -14.08 -2.91
N THR A 7 9.57 -13.75 -4.20
CA THR A 7 10.38 -12.64 -4.74
C THR A 7 10.08 -11.31 -4.06
N SER A 8 8.80 -11.05 -3.76
CA SER A 8 8.39 -9.81 -3.09
C SER A 8 8.64 -9.79 -1.58
N GLY A 9 9.07 -10.91 -0.97
CA GLY A 9 9.19 -11.07 0.50
C GLY A 9 7.87 -11.26 1.25
N HIS A 10 6.72 -11.12 0.57
CA HIS A 10 5.40 -11.25 1.20
C HIS A 10 5.08 -12.69 1.59
N TYR A 11 5.68 -13.68 0.92
CA TYR A 11 5.46 -15.08 1.28
C TYR A 11 5.89 -15.34 2.72
N ASP A 12 7.06 -14.88 3.14
CA ASP A 12 7.56 -15.11 4.50
C ASP A 12 6.85 -14.24 5.54
N ALA A 13 6.47 -13.02 5.16
CA ALA A 13 5.84 -12.07 6.07
C ALA A 13 4.34 -12.33 6.31
N PHE A 14 3.62 -12.86 5.33
CA PHE A 14 2.16 -12.97 5.34
C PHE A 14 1.66 -14.38 5.04
N ARG A 15 2.52 -15.40 5.09
CA ARG A 15 2.16 -16.79 4.74
C ARG A 15 0.90 -17.27 5.42
N ASP A 16 0.81 -17.01 6.73
CA ASP A 16 -0.26 -17.50 7.59
C ASP A 16 -1.60 -16.79 7.32
N ASP A 17 -1.53 -15.59 6.72
CA ASP A 17 -2.69 -14.80 6.31
C ASP A 17 -3.08 -15.03 4.85
N MET A 18 -2.46 -15.98 4.14
CA MET A 18 -2.72 -16.26 2.72
C MET A 18 -3.55 -17.53 2.52
N PHE A 19 -4.45 -17.50 1.54
CA PHE A 19 -5.06 -18.72 1.03
C PHE A 19 -4.10 -19.41 0.06
N LEU A 20 -3.47 -20.48 0.52
CA LEU A 20 -2.57 -21.32 -0.27
C LEU A 20 -3.28 -22.59 -0.75
N MET A 21 -2.98 -23.01 -1.97
CA MET A 21 -3.48 -24.25 -2.57
C MET A 21 -2.38 -24.94 -3.37
N THR A 22 -2.40 -26.27 -3.39
CA THR A 22 -1.49 -27.05 -4.22
C THR A 22 -2.26 -27.65 -5.39
N ILE A 23 -1.79 -27.40 -6.61
CA ILE A 23 -2.38 -27.90 -7.86
C ILE A 23 -1.23 -28.51 -8.66
N GLU A 24 -1.33 -29.79 -9.02
CA GLU A 24 -0.32 -30.49 -9.83
C GLU A 24 1.11 -30.30 -9.30
N GLU A 25 1.31 -30.54 -7.99
CA GLU A 25 2.58 -30.39 -7.26
C GLU A 25 3.11 -28.96 -7.12
N GLU A 26 2.39 -27.96 -7.67
CA GLU A 26 2.77 -26.56 -7.58
C GLU A 26 1.91 -25.81 -6.55
N GLU A 27 2.54 -24.92 -5.77
CA GLU A 27 1.86 -24.08 -4.80
C GLU A 27 1.40 -22.75 -5.43
N TYR A 28 0.14 -22.40 -5.19
CA TYR A 28 -0.50 -21.16 -5.59
C TYR A 28 -1.02 -20.44 -4.35
N GLY A 29 -0.94 -19.11 -4.37
CA GLY A 29 -1.52 -18.25 -3.34
C GLY A 29 -2.50 -17.28 -3.97
N VAL A 30 -3.71 -17.19 -3.41
CA VAL A 30 -4.67 -16.13 -3.77
C VAL A 30 -4.13 -14.81 -3.26
N LYS A 31 -4.20 -13.75 -4.08
CA LYS A 31 -3.58 -12.46 -3.76
C LYS A 31 -4.16 -11.83 -2.47
N PRO A 32 -3.32 -11.50 -1.47
CA PRO A 32 -3.75 -10.75 -0.28
C PRO A 32 -3.65 -9.22 -0.46
N MET A 33 -2.97 -8.77 -1.53
CA MET A 33 -2.76 -7.38 -1.94
C MET A 33 -2.30 -7.30 -3.40
N ASN A 34 -2.33 -6.10 -4.01
CA ASN A 34 -1.98 -5.93 -5.43
C ASN A 34 -0.52 -5.55 -5.67
N CYS A 35 0.22 -5.12 -4.64
CA CYS A 35 1.55 -4.49 -4.79
C CYS A 35 2.53 -5.31 -5.66
N PRO A 36 2.73 -6.63 -5.44
CA PRO A 36 3.64 -7.40 -6.27
C PRO A 36 3.20 -7.49 -7.74
N GLY A 37 1.89 -7.51 -8.00
CA GLY A 37 1.33 -7.48 -9.35
C GLY A 37 1.58 -6.15 -10.07
N HIS A 38 1.42 -5.02 -9.37
CA HIS A 38 1.74 -3.70 -9.92
C HIS A 38 3.25 -3.53 -10.19
N CYS A 39 4.11 -4.03 -9.30
CA CYS A 39 5.55 -4.04 -9.54
C CYS A 39 5.93 -4.91 -10.74
N TYR A 40 5.30 -6.08 -10.90
CA TYR A 40 5.48 -6.91 -12.08
C TYR A 40 5.03 -6.18 -13.35
N LEU A 41 3.86 -5.53 -13.32
CA LEU A 41 3.35 -4.73 -14.44
C LEU A 41 4.31 -3.60 -14.81
N PHE A 42 4.80 -2.85 -13.83
CA PHE A 42 5.82 -1.82 -14.03
C PHE A 42 7.07 -2.41 -14.68
N ALA A 43 7.57 -3.54 -14.20
CA ALA A 43 8.78 -4.18 -14.72
C ALA A 43 8.63 -4.76 -16.14
N THR A 44 7.41 -4.97 -16.66
CA THR A 44 7.20 -5.52 -18.01
C THR A 44 7.66 -4.61 -19.14
N ARG A 45 7.91 -3.32 -18.88
CA ARG A 45 8.33 -2.32 -19.87
C ARG A 45 9.49 -1.50 -19.32
N LYS A 46 10.29 -0.92 -20.24
CA LYS A 46 11.29 0.10 -19.89
C LYS A 46 10.58 1.45 -19.77
N HIS A 47 10.87 2.19 -18.71
CA HIS A 47 10.32 3.54 -18.47
C HIS A 47 11.44 4.57 -18.50
N SER A 48 11.16 5.71 -19.12
CA SER A 48 11.98 6.91 -19.04
C SER A 48 11.61 7.71 -17.79
N TYR A 49 12.55 8.50 -17.27
CA TYR A 49 12.25 9.48 -16.21
C TYR A 49 11.15 10.47 -16.63
N ARG A 50 10.97 10.68 -17.94
CA ARG A 50 9.91 11.52 -18.52
C ARG A 50 8.51 10.91 -18.42
N ASP A 51 8.42 9.59 -18.26
CA ASP A 51 7.15 8.88 -18.13
C ASP A 51 6.63 8.95 -16.69
N LEU A 52 7.49 9.29 -15.73
CA LEU A 52 7.15 9.43 -14.32
C LEU A 52 6.44 10.77 -14.04
N PRO A 53 5.40 10.80 -13.18
CA PRO A 53 4.92 9.69 -12.37
C PRO A 53 3.94 8.76 -13.11
N ILE A 54 4.10 7.44 -12.91
CA ILE A 54 3.18 6.40 -13.39
C ILE A 54 2.28 5.98 -12.25
N ARG A 55 0.96 5.94 -12.49
CA ARG A 55 -0.05 5.60 -11.49
C ARG A 55 -0.90 4.43 -11.97
N TYR A 56 -0.96 3.37 -11.18
CA TYR A 56 -1.86 2.24 -11.39
C TYR A 56 -2.94 2.25 -10.32
N ALA A 57 -4.17 1.93 -10.70
CA ALA A 57 -5.29 1.73 -9.79
C ALA A 57 -5.92 0.37 -10.08
N ASP A 58 -6.26 -0.38 -9.03
CA ASP A 58 -6.85 -1.72 -9.14
C ASP A 58 -7.89 -1.95 -8.04
N PHE A 59 -9.10 -2.28 -8.46
CA PHE A 59 -10.26 -2.61 -7.61
C PHE A 59 -10.51 -4.12 -7.52
N SER A 60 -9.55 -4.92 -7.98
CA SER A 60 -9.63 -6.38 -7.94
C SER A 60 -9.86 -6.91 -6.53
N ARG A 61 -10.51 -8.07 -6.46
CA ARG A 61 -10.76 -8.75 -5.19
C ARG A 61 -9.46 -9.29 -4.57
N LEU A 62 -9.30 -8.99 -3.29
CA LEU A 62 -8.22 -9.45 -2.41
C LEU A 62 -8.77 -10.46 -1.40
N HIS A 63 -7.90 -11.39 -0.97
CA HIS A 63 -8.26 -12.39 0.01
C HIS A 63 -7.21 -12.53 1.11
N ARG A 64 -7.65 -12.43 2.38
CA ARG A 64 -6.81 -12.62 3.56
C ARG A 64 -7.42 -13.66 4.49
N PHE A 65 -6.61 -14.58 4.98
CA PHE A 65 -7.04 -15.68 5.85
C PHE A 65 -7.17 -15.20 7.30
N GLU A 66 -8.11 -14.31 7.55
CA GLU A 66 -8.42 -13.83 8.90
C GLU A 66 -8.95 -14.99 9.78
N PRO A 67 -8.49 -15.13 11.04
CA PRO A 67 -9.01 -16.13 11.97
C PRO A 67 -10.53 -15.99 12.14
N SER A 68 -11.27 -17.10 12.13
CA SER A 68 -12.74 -17.07 12.10
C SER A 68 -13.36 -16.30 13.27
N GLY A 69 -12.75 -16.34 14.45
CA GLY A 69 -13.21 -15.62 15.64
C GLY A 69 -13.03 -14.10 15.58
N THR A 70 -12.33 -13.57 14.58
CA THR A 70 -12.10 -12.11 14.42
C THR A 70 -13.03 -11.47 13.39
N LEU A 71 -13.77 -12.27 12.62
CA LEU A 71 -14.64 -11.76 11.56
C LEU A 71 -15.81 -10.96 12.13
N ALA A 72 -16.10 -9.81 11.52
CA ALA A 72 -17.14 -8.91 12.01
C ALA A 72 -17.76 -8.12 10.85
N GLY A 73 -19.05 -8.38 10.58
CA GLY A 73 -19.85 -7.64 9.60
C GLY A 73 -19.14 -7.42 8.26
N LEU A 74 -19.02 -6.16 7.85
CA LEU A 74 -18.26 -5.72 6.68
C LEU A 74 -16.88 -5.12 7.02
N VAL A 75 -16.57 -4.97 8.31
CA VAL A 75 -15.34 -4.29 8.77
C VAL A 75 -14.14 -5.22 8.82
N ARG A 76 -14.35 -6.52 9.06
CA ARG A 76 -13.28 -7.53 9.05
C ARG A 76 -13.76 -8.79 8.34
N VAL A 77 -13.29 -8.95 7.10
CA VAL A 77 -13.74 -9.97 6.14
C VAL A 77 -12.56 -10.67 5.48
N ARG A 78 -12.78 -11.87 4.93
CA ARG A 78 -11.75 -12.62 4.20
C ARG A 78 -11.64 -12.25 2.72
N SER A 79 -12.61 -11.53 2.18
CA SER A 79 -12.66 -11.14 0.77
C SER A 79 -13.12 -9.69 0.65
N MET A 80 -12.28 -8.83 0.09
CA MET A 80 -12.51 -7.39 0.02
C MET A 80 -11.99 -6.81 -1.28
N ALA A 81 -12.56 -5.69 -1.73
CA ALA A 81 -11.98 -4.86 -2.77
C ALA A 81 -11.51 -3.57 -2.11
N GLN A 82 -10.24 -3.23 -2.32
CA GLN A 82 -9.71 -1.93 -1.93
C GLN A 82 -9.64 -1.07 -3.18
N ASP A 83 -9.86 0.23 -3.04
CA ASP A 83 -9.54 1.26 -4.03
C ASP A 83 -8.03 1.48 -4.09
N ASP A 84 -7.30 0.40 -4.36
CA ASP A 84 -5.86 0.31 -4.24
C ASP A 84 -5.16 1.02 -5.41
N ALA A 85 -4.08 1.74 -5.12
CA ALA A 85 -3.31 2.47 -6.11
C ALA A 85 -1.82 2.47 -5.78
N HIS A 86 -0.99 2.45 -6.82
CA HIS A 86 0.46 2.45 -6.71
C HIS A 86 1.05 3.51 -7.63
N ILE A 87 1.89 4.37 -7.06
CA ILE A 87 2.52 5.49 -7.74
C ILE A 87 4.02 5.23 -7.81
N TYR A 88 4.55 5.16 -9.03
CA TYR A 88 5.97 5.12 -9.31
C TYR A 88 6.39 6.53 -9.72
N CYS A 89 7.25 7.16 -8.92
CA CYS A 89 7.68 8.53 -9.16
C CYS A 89 9.17 8.71 -8.84
N ALA A 90 9.76 9.79 -9.36
CA ALA A 90 11.10 10.19 -8.98
C ALA A 90 11.09 10.82 -7.57
N PRO A 91 12.19 10.77 -6.81
CA PRO A 91 12.25 11.34 -5.45
C PRO A 91 11.80 12.81 -5.37
N GLU A 92 12.12 13.61 -6.39
CA GLU A 92 11.77 15.03 -6.46
C GLU A 92 10.26 15.26 -6.70
N GLN A 93 9.53 14.24 -7.15
CA GLN A 93 8.10 14.29 -7.41
C GLN A 93 7.27 13.86 -6.18
N LEU A 94 7.90 13.25 -5.17
CA LEU A 94 7.24 12.64 -4.01
C LEU A 94 6.34 13.63 -3.26
N ASP A 95 6.88 14.80 -2.89
CA ASP A 95 6.13 15.82 -2.13
C ASP A 95 4.85 16.22 -2.88
N GLY A 96 4.93 16.39 -4.21
CA GLY A 96 3.76 16.77 -5.03
C GLY A 96 2.74 15.64 -5.21
N GLU A 97 3.17 14.37 -5.25
CA GLU A 97 2.24 13.22 -5.27
C GLU A 97 1.52 13.06 -3.93
N LEU A 98 2.20 13.27 -2.81
CA LEU A 98 1.60 13.25 -1.47
C LEU A 98 0.56 14.37 -1.32
N GLU A 99 0.87 15.60 -1.74
CA GLU A 99 -0.07 16.73 -1.69
C GLU A 99 -1.35 16.43 -2.50
N ARG A 100 -1.20 15.88 -3.71
CA ARG A 100 -2.35 15.47 -4.55
C ARG A 100 -3.19 14.37 -3.89
N PHE A 101 -2.53 13.37 -3.29
CA PHE A 101 -3.22 12.28 -2.62
C PHE A 101 -4.00 12.76 -1.39
N ILE A 102 -3.42 13.63 -0.56
CA ILE A 102 -4.09 14.20 0.61
C ILE A 102 -5.28 15.06 0.19
N ALA A 103 -5.12 15.89 -0.85
CA ALA A 103 -6.21 16.72 -1.39
C ALA A 103 -7.38 15.87 -1.91
N MET A 104 -7.08 14.82 -2.68
CA MET A 104 -8.08 13.87 -3.17
C MET A 104 -8.81 13.18 -2.01
N THR A 105 -8.08 12.72 -1.00
CA THR A 105 -8.67 12.04 0.17
C THR A 105 -9.62 12.99 0.93
N ARG A 106 -9.23 14.27 1.08
CA ARG A 106 -10.06 15.30 1.69
C ARG A 106 -11.34 15.56 0.90
N GLU A 107 -11.25 15.63 -0.43
CA GLU A 107 -12.43 15.80 -1.30
C GLU A 107 -13.41 14.63 -1.12
N VAL A 108 -12.92 13.39 -1.15
CA VAL A 108 -13.73 12.19 -0.93
C VAL A 108 -14.39 12.23 0.44
N TYR A 109 -13.63 12.49 1.50
CA TYR A 109 -14.17 12.52 2.87
C TYR A 109 -15.20 13.64 3.06
N GLY A 110 -14.96 14.82 2.47
CA GLY A 110 -15.91 15.92 2.47
C GLY A 110 -17.22 15.58 1.75
N ALA A 111 -17.15 14.85 0.63
CA ALA A 111 -18.34 14.40 -0.09
C ALA A 111 -19.22 13.44 0.73
N PHE A 112 -18.63 12.68 1.65
CA PHE A 112 -19.36 11.79 2.57
C PHE A 112 -19.70 12.42 3.93
N GLY A 113 -19.34 13.70 4.16
CA GLY A 113 -19.62 14.41 5.42
C GLY A 113 -18.72 13.98 6.59
N PHE A 114 -17.53 13.47 6.32
CA PHE A 114 -16.56 13.12 7.35
C PHE A 114 -15.73 14.35 7.76
N ASP A 115 -16.26 15.15 8.70
CA ASP A 115 -15.65 16.41 9.12
C ASP A 115 -14.56 16.26 10.20
N ARG A 116 -14.44 15.07 10.82
CA ARG A 116 -13.50 14.79 11.91
C ARG A 116 -12.52 13.71 11.49
N VAL A 117 -11.37 14.15 10.98
CA VAL A 117 -10.33 13.27 10.45
C VAL A 117 -9.07 13.47 11.27
N GLU A 118 -8.65 12.40 11.94
CA GLU A 118 -7.36 12.33 12.61
C GLU A 118 -6.36 11.62 11.68
N VAL A 119 -5.16 12.18 11.59
CA VAL A 119 -4.09 11.62 10.75
C VAL A 119 -2.89 11.32 11.63
N THR A 120 -2.38 10.10 11.56
CA THR A 120 -1.20 9.66 12.30
C THR A 120 -0.08 9.29 11.34
N LEU A 121 1.15 9.62 11.74
CA LEU A 121 2.37 9.26 11.03
C LEU A 121 3.00 8.04 11.70
N GLN A 122 3.06 6.93 10.97
CA GLN A 122 3.80 5.74 11.39
C GLN A 122 5.27 5.90 11.00
N THR A 123 6.18 5.84 11.96
CA THR A 123 7.63 5.92 11.72
C THR A 123 8.27 4.53 11.65
N ARG A 124 9.55 4.48 11.26
CA ARG A 124 10.34 3.25 11.14
C ARG A 124 10.26 2.40 12.41
N PRO A 125 9.82 1.14 12.32
CA PRO A 125 9.79 0.21 13.46
C PRO A 125 11.20 -0.30 13.81
N GLU A 126 11.34 -0.98 14.96
CA GLU A 126 12.61 -1.61 15.37
C GLU A 126 13.16 -2.60 14.32
N LYS A 127 12.26 -3.39 13.71
CA LYS A 127 12.57 -4.31 12.61
C LYS A 127 12.08 -3.72 11.29
N PHE A 128 13.01 -3.24 10.46
CA PHE A 128 12.69 -2.65 9.17
C PHE A 128 13.57 -3.21 8.04
N LEU A 129 13.15 -2.99 6.80
CA LEU A 129 13.90 -3.31 5.59
C LEU A 129 14.36 -2.02 4.89
N GLY A 130 15.47 -2.11 4.16
CA GLY A 130 16.01 -0.98 3.40
C GLY A 130 17.05 -0.17 4.17
N ARG A 131 17.37 1.02 3.64
CA ARG A 131 18.43 1.88 4.16
C ARG A 131 17.85 2.96 5.07
N VAL A 132 18.58 3.29 6.14
CA VAL A 132 18.17 4.30 7.13
C VAL A 132 17.90 5.65 6.47
N GLU A 133 18.73 6.05 5.51
CA GLU A 133 18.64 7.33 4.83
C GLU A 133 17.36 7.44 3.98
N LEU A 134 16.88 6.31 3.43
CA LEU A 134 15.61 6.28 2.69
C LEU A 134 14.41 6.43 3.62
N TRP A 135 14.48 5.82 4.81
CA TRP A 135 13.46 5.98 5.84
C TRP A 135 13.39 7.43 6.33
N GLU A 136 14.53 8.04 6.64
CA GLU A 136 14.59 9.44 7.07
C GLU A 136 14.00 10.38 6.01
N ALA A 137 14.33 10.16 4.74
CA ALA A 137 13.77 10.94 3.64
C ALA A 137 12.25 10.77 3.51
N ALA A 138 11.74 9.54 3.63
CA ALA A 138 10.31 9.24 3.53
C ALA A 138 9.52 9.83 4.71
N GLU A 139 10.00 9.65 5.94
CA GLU A 139 9.38 10.21 7.15
C GLU A 139 9.34 11.74 7.09
N ALA A 140 10.44 12.36 6.66
CA ALA A 140 10.50 13.81 6.50
C ALA A 140 9.52 14.30 5.41
N ALA A 141 9.38 13.59 4.30
CA ALA A 141 8.42 13.93 3.24
C ALA A 141 6.97 13.84 3.74
N LEU A 142 6.62 12.75 4.44
CA LEU A 142 5.29 12.57 5.01
C LEU A 142 4.98 13.64 6.05
N ARG A 143 5.92 13.95 6.96
CA ARG A 143 5.76 15.03 7.94
C ARG A 143 5.47 16.37 7.26
N ARG A 144 6.29 16.77 6.28
CA ARG A 144 6.09 18.02 5.53
C ARG A 144 4.73 18.05 4.83
N ALA A 145 4.31 16.94 4.23
CA ALA A 145 3.03 16.86 3.52
C ALA A 145 1.85 17.07 4.48
N LEU A 146 1.88 16.47 5.67
CA LEU A 146 0.85 16.65 6.69
C LEU A 146 0.79 18.10 7.21
N GLU A 147 1.95 18.69 7.51
CA GLU A 147 2.04 20.08 7.98
C GLU A 147 1.50 21.05 6.93
N ARG A 148 1.85 20.89 5.65
CA ARG A 148 1.32 21.69 4.53
C ARG A 148 -0.18 21.53 4.35
N ALA A 149 -0.71 20.33 4.58
CA ALA A 149 -2.14 20.05 4.52
C ALA A 149 -2.92 20.57 5.75
N GLY A 150 -2.23 21.16 6.74
CA GLY A 150 -2.84 21.71 7.94
C GLY A 150 -3.25 20.64 8.96
N HIS A 151 -2.70 19.43 8.89
CA HIS A 151 -2.90 18.40 9.89
C HIS A 151 -1.84 18.52 10.99
N ALA A 152 -2.25 18.34 12.24
CA ALA A 152 -1.32 18.17 13.35
C ALA A 152 -0.57 16.83 13.19
N VAL A 153 0.74 16.83 13.40
CA VAL A 153 1.55 15.60 13.27
C VAL A 153 1.51 14.83 14.58
N THR A 154 0.69 13.78 14.61
CA THR A 154 0.70 12.77 15.68
C THR A 154 1.49 11.57 15.21
N VAL A 155 2.59 11.23 15.90
CA VAL A 155 3.39 10.04 15.62
C VAL A 155 2.85 8.87 16.44
N LEU A 156 2.73 7.70 15.83
CA LEU A 156 2.39 6.44 16.52
C LEU A 156 3.63 5.53 16.61
#